data_AF-A0A496Z0F5-F1
#
_entry.id   AF-A0A496Z0F5-F1
#
_cell.length_a   1.000
_cell.length_b   1.000
_cell.length_c   1.000
_cell.angle_alpha   90.00
_cell.angle_beta   90.00
_cell.angle_gamma   90.00
#
_symmetry.space_group_name_H-M   'P 1'
#
loop_
_entity.id
_entity.type
_entity.pdbx_description
1 polymer ?
#
loop_
_entity_poly.entity_id
_entity_poly.type
_entity_poly.pdbx_seq_one_letter_code
_entity_poly.pdbx_strand_id
1 'polypeptide(L)'
;SAEDDTYFEKLAKDLEIDKKLLAFVAYSSIKPSLSLSAEQLASYLDNDAQWGKGYCPVCGSPPALSILRDEGQRSLLCSFCGHEWPIQRIYCPFCENMDQKSLHYFYSEEEDNYRVNVCDKCKKYLKTVDTRRMKRPVYPFVEQVSTLHLDMLAQEQGLESGIPLWLQM
;
A
#
# COMPACT_ATOMS: atom_id res chain seq x y z
N SER A 1 5.09 12.22 -15.67
CA SER A 1 5.55 12.58 -17.02
C SER A 1 6.60 13.67 -16.86
N ALA A 2 7.67 13.73 -17.67
CA ALA A 2 8.75 14.70 -17.47
C ALA A 2 8.27 16.18 -17.46
N GLU A 3 7.13 16.49 -18.08
CA GLU A 3 6.51 17.82 -18.08
C GLU A 3 5.87 18.20 -16.72
N ASP A 4 5.22 17.26 -16.02
CA ASP A 4 4.62 17.51 -14.70
C ASP A 4 5.69 17.86 -13.65
N ASP A 5 6.86 17.23 -13.76
CA ASP A 5 8.01 17.51 -12.89
C ASP A 5 8.53 18.94 -13.09
N THR A 6 8.55 19.45 -14.32
CA THR A 6 8.97 20.83 -14.60
C THR A 6 7.99 21.87 -14.09
N TYR A 7 6.68 21.59 -14.10
CA TYR A 7 5.67 22.48 -13.52
C TYR A 7 5.80 22.57 -12.01
N PHE A 8 5.92 21.42 -11.32
CA PHE A 8 6.07 21.40 -9.87
C PHE A 8 7.36 22.07 -9.40
N GLU A 9 8.45 21.90 -10.14
CA GLU A 9 9.72 22.59 -9.86
C GLU A 9 9.63 24.10 -10.02
N LYS A 10 8.93 24.56 -11.07
CA LYS A 10 8.70 25.98 -11.27
C LYS A 10 7.82 26.56 -10.15
N LEU A 11 6.72 25.90 -9.83
CA LEU A 11 5.80 26.34 -8.79
C LEU A 11 6.46 26.35 -7.40
N ALA A 12 7.29 25.35 -7.08
CA ALA A 12 8.08 25.31 -5.85
C ALA A 12 9.05 26.50 -5.75
N LYS A 13 9.71 26.86 -6.86
CA LYS A 13 10.59 28.05 -6.92
C LYS A 13 9.80 29.35 -6.77
N ASP A 14 8.69 29.49 -7.49
CA ASP A 14 7.86 30.70 -7.47
C ASP A 14 7.24 30.95 -6.08
N LEU A 15 6.94 29.88 -5.34
CA LEU A 15 6.42 29.95 -3.96
C LEU A 15 7.51 29.97 -2.89
N GLU A 16 8.79 29.83 -3.26
CA GLU A 16 9.92 29.69 -2.33
C GLU A 16 9.75 28.53 -1.31
N ILE A 17 9.14 27.42 -1.75
CA ILE A 17 8.85 26.24 -0.92
C ILE A 17 9.63 25.02 -1.43
N ASP A 18 10.08 24.15 -0.52
CA ASP A 18 10.69 22.87 -0.89
C ASP A 18 9.74 21.99 -1.73
N LYS A 19 10.25 21.38 -2.81
CA LYS A 19 9.45 20.55 -3.73
C LYS A 19 8.70 19.43 -3.02
N LYS A 20 9.31 18.79 -2.00
CA LYS A 20 8.68 17.71 -1.24
C LYS A 20 7.59 18.26 -0.33
N LEU A 21 7.80 19.42 0.28
CA LEU A 21 6.77 20.09 1.08
C LEU A 21 5.57 20.49 0.23
N LEU A 22 5.81 21.04 -0.97
CA LEU A 22 4.74 21.37 -1.92
C LEU A 22 3.96 20.11 -2.34
N ALA A 23 4.66 19.02 -2.66
CA ALA A 23 4.03 17.74 -3.00
C ALA A 23 3.20 17.18 -1.84
N PHE A 24 3.72 17.25 -0.61
CA PHE A 24 3.01 16.83 0.59
C PHE A 24 1.73 17.63 0.82
N VAL A 25 1.79 18.96 0.72
CA VAL A 25 0.62 19.83 0.90
C VAL A 25 -0.41 19.58 -0.20
N ALA A 26 0.03 19.48 -1.46
CA ALA A 26 -0.86 19.18 -2.59
C ALA A 26 -1.57 17.82 -2.40
N TYR A 27 -0.82 16.77 -2.09
CA TYR A 27 -1.36 15.44 -1.85
C TYR A 27 -2.35 15.44 -0.66
N SER A 28 -1.95 16.04 0.47
CA SER A 28 -2.77 16.10 1.67
C SER A 28 -4.06 16.89 1.46
N SER A 29 -4.02 17.94 0.62
CA SER A 29 -5.19 18.76 0.28
C SER A 29 -6.21 18.00 -0.58
N ILE A 30 -5.73 17.13 -1.47
CA ILE A 30 -6.58 16.37 -2.40
C ILE A 30 -7.12 15.08 -1.74
N LYS A 31 -6.40 14.52 -0.77
CA LYS A 31 -6.70 13.24 -0.11
C LYS A 31 -8.16 13.11 0.39
N PRO A 32 -8.77 14.09 1.09
CA PRO A 32 -10.16 13.97 1.54
C PRO A 32 -11.15 13.78 0.38
N SER A 33 -10.98 14.55 -0.70
CA SER A 33 -11.82 14.46 -1.90
C SER A 33 -11.63 13.14 -2.63
N LEU A 34 -10.40 12.62 -2.68
CA LEU A 34 -10.11 11.29 -3.25
C LEU A 34 -10.77 10.17 -2.44
N SER A 35 -10.66 10.20 -1.12
CA SER A 35 -11.27 9.18 -0.26
C SER A 35 -12.80 9.18 -0.40
N LEU A 36 -13.43 10.37 -0.41
CA LEU A 36 -14.88 10.48 -0.62
C LEU A 36 -15.29 9.96 -2.01
N SER A 37 -14.54 10.32 -3.05
CA SER A 37 -14.81 9.86 -4.42
C SER A 37 -14.64 8.34 -4.53
N ALA A 38 -13.67 7.77 -3.83
CA ALA A 38 -13.44 6.34 -3.82
C ALA A 38 -14.54 5.56 -3.10
N GLU A 39 -15.06 6.08 -1.99
CA GLU A 39 -16.23 5.50 -1.31
C GLU A 39 -17.47 5.52 -2.20
N GLN A 40 -17.71 6.62 -2.91
CA GLN A 40 -18.81 6.73 -3.87
C GLN A 40 -18.67 5.74 -5.03
N LEU A 41 -17.49 5.67 -5.64
CA LEU A 41 -17.24 4.77 -6.77
C LEU A 41 -17.27 3.29 -6.35
N ALA A 42 -16.85 2.97 -5.12
CA ALA A 42 -16.90 1.61 -4.58
C ALA A 42 -18.32 1.03 -4.56
N SER A 43 -19.36 1.88 -4.46
CA SER A 43 -20.76 1.42 -4.51
C SER A 43 -21.19 0.86 -5.87
N TYR A 44 -20.45 1.19 -6.94
CA TYR A 44 -20.68 0.67 -8.28
C TYR A 44 -19.80 -0.55 -8.61
N LEU A 45 -18.85 -0.89 -7.72
CA LEU A 45 -18.06 -2.09 -7.87
C LEU A 45 -18.87 -3.27 -7.37
N ASP A 46 -18.87 -4.35 -8.15
CA ASP A 46 -19.40 -5.62 -7.71
C ASP A 46 -18.45 -6.20 -6.64
N ASN A 47 -18.81 -6.03 -5.37
CA ASN A 47 -18.00 -6.50 -4.24
C ASN A 47 -17.92 -8.03 -4.16
N ASP A 48 -18.83 -8.75 -4.82
CA ASP A 48 -18.85 -10.21 -4.87
C ASP A 48 -17.94 -10.75 -6.00
N ALA A 49 -17.65 -9.92 -7.00
CA ALA A 49 -16.70 -10.27 -8.06
C ALA A 49 -15.25 -10.07 -7.57
N GLN A 50 -14.45 -11.14 -7.60
CA GLN A 50 -13.01 -11.01 -7.35
C GLN A 50 -12.36 -10.20 -8.46
N TRP A 51 -12.00 -8.94 -8.17
CA TRP A 51 -11.28 -8.05 -9.07
C TRP A 51 -10.08 -8.73 -9.75
N GLY A 52 -9.38 -9.61 -9.02
CA GLY A 52 -8.35 -10.49 -9.57
C GLY A 52 -7.05 -9.77 -9.99
N LYS A 53 -6.98 -8.45 -9.79
CA LYS A 53 -5.82 -7.62 -10.11
C LYS A 53 -5.18 -7.03 -8.86
N GLY A 54 -3.86 -6.82 -8.97
CA GLY A 54 -3.04 -6.31 -7.88
C GLY A 54 -3.12 -4.80 -7.66
N TYR A 55 -3.66 -4.05 -8.61
CA TYR A 55 -3.87 -2.60 -8.50
C TYR A 55 -5.31 -2.26 -8.10
N CYS A 56 -5.52 -1.07 -7.56
CA CYS A 56 -6.81 -0.62 -7.05
C CYS A 56 -7.85 -0.50 -8.17
N PRO A 57 -9.06 -1.09 -8.03
CA PRO A 57 -10.14 -0.97 -9.03
C PRO A 57 -10.69 0.44 -9.18
N VAL A 58 -10.48 1.32 -8.19
CA VAL A 58 -11.00 2.71 -8.21
C VAL A 58 -10.05 3.65 -8.93
N CYS A 59 -8.76 3.65 -8.57
CA CYS A 59 -7.81 4.65 -9.04
C CYS A 59 -6.57 4.08 -9.76
N GLY A 60 -6.45 2.76 -9.90
CA GLY A 60 -5.33 2.11 -10.57
C GLY A 60 -4.01 2.08 -9.78
N SER A 61 -3.96 2.67 -8.59
CA SER A 61 -2.73 2.73 -7.79
C SER A 61 -2.39 1.38 -7.13
N PRO A 62 -1.11 1.09 -6.88
CA PRO A 62 -0.67 -0.11 -6.17
C PRO A 62 -1.13 -0.12 -4.70
N PRO A 63 -1.05 -1.27 -4.02
CA PRO A 63 -1.38 -1.38 -2.61
C PRO A 63 -0.25 -0.89 -1.71
N ALA A 64 -0.59 -0.18 -0.64
CA ALA A 64 0.36 0.21 0.41
C ALA A 64 0.45 -0.83 1.53
N LEU A 65 -0.65 -1.51 1.84
CA LEU A 65 -0.72 -2.56 2.85
C LEU A 65 -1.59 -3.72 2.35
N SER A 66 -1.41 -4.89 2.96
CA SER A 66 -2.40 -5.95 2.94
C SER A 66 -3.01 -6.12 4.33
N ILE A 67 -4.27 -6.50 4.40
CA ILE A 67 -4.97 -6.79 5.65
C ILE A 67 -5.38 -8.27 5.65
N LEU A 68 -5.18 -8.96 6.77
CA LEU A 68 -5.75 -10.27 7.03
C LEU A 68 -6.86 -10.19 8.07
N ARG A 69 -8.02 -10.76 7.76
CA ARG A 69 -9.19 -10.85 8.64
C ARG A 69 -9.68 -12.29 8.80
N ASP A 70 -10.44 -12.51 9.88
CA ASP A 70 -11.25 -13.72 10.13
C ASP A 70 -10.51 -15.05 9.90
N GLU A 71 -10.98 -15.87 8.96
CA GLU A 71 -10.40 -17.18 8.66
C GLU A 71 -9.19 -17.10 7.68
N GLY A 72 -8.65 -15.90 7.50
CA GLY A 72 -7.52 -15.62 6.61
C GLY A 72 -7.92 -15.00 5.28
N GLN A 73 -9.07 -14.31 5.25
CA GLN A 73 -9.45 -13.44 4.15
C GLN A 73 -8.39 -12.36 4.01
N ARG A 74 -7.89 -12.18 2.78
CA ARG A 74 -6.85 -11.21 2.48
C ARG A 74 -7.43 -10.10 1.62
N SER A 75 -7.13 -8.88 1.99
CA SER A 75 -7.41 -7.71 1.16
C SER A 75 -6.17 -6.84 1.02
N LEU A 76 -6.27 -5.91 0.08
CA LEU A 76 -5.25 -4.92 -0.25
C LEU A 76 -5.83 -3.54 -0.01
N LEU A 77 -5.00 -2.65 0.52
CA LEU A 77 -5.36 -1.26 0.76
C LEU A 77 -4.61 -0.35 -0.20
N CYS A 78 -5.35 0.50 -0.91
CA CYS A 78 -4.80 1.40 -1.92
C CYS A 78 -3.83 2.41 -1.29
N SER A 79 -2.68 2.63 -1.94
CA SER A 79 -1.70 3.64 -1.51
C SER A 79 -2.13 5.09 -1.73
N PHE A 80 -3.20 5.31 -2.51
CA PHE A 80 -3.61 6.64 -2.96
C PHE A 80 -5.00 7.01 -2.45
N CYS A 81 -6.05 6.33 -2.91
CA CYS A 81 -7.42 6.65 -2.53
C CYS A 81 -7.89 5.98 -1.22
N GLY A 82 -7.11 5.03 -0.69
CA GLY A 82 -7.45 4.27 0.52
C GLY A 82 -8.53 3.20 0.34
N HIS A 83 -9.04 2.98 -0.88
CA HIS A 83 -9.99 1.90 -1.13
C HIS A 83 -9.37 0.53 -0.82
N GLU A 84 -10.18 -0.35 -0.23
CA GLU A 84 -9.80 -1.70 0.13
C GLU A 84 -10.52 -2.70 -0.76
N TRP A 85 -9.80 -3.69 -1.29
CA TRP A 85 -10.39 -4.74 -2.13
C TRP A 85 -9.86 -6.15 -1.80
N PRO A 86 -10.70 -7.19 -1.91
CA PRO A 86 -10.30 -8.56 -1.62
C PRO A 86 -9.34 -9.10 -2.69
N ILE A 87 -8.44 -10.00 -2.26
CA ILE A 87 -7.51 -10.70 -3.15
C ILE A 87 -7.30 -12.14 -2.66
N GLN A 88 -6.80 -13.00 -3.55
CA GLN A 88 -6.42 -14.36 -3.18
C GLN A 88 -5.30 -14.36 -2.14
N ARG A 89 -5.36 -15.31 -1.22
CA ARG A 89 -4.39 -15.43 -0.11
C ARG A 89 -2.96 -15.61 -0.60
N ILE A 90 -2.77 -16.45 -1.62
CA ILE A 90 -1.49 -16.73 -2.26
C ILE A 90 -1.42 -15.97 -3.59
N TYR A 91 -0.97 -14.72 -3.54
CA TYR A 91 -0.90 -13.83 -4.70
C TYR A 91 0.09 -12.68 -4.47
N CYS A 92 0.94 -12.40 -5.47
CA CYS A 92 1.75 -11.18 -5.50
C CYS A 92 1.01 -10.07 -6.26
N PRO A 93 0.69 -8.94 -5.62
CA PRO A 93 -0.01 -7.85 -6.31
C PRO A 93 0.85 -7.08 -7.32
N PHE A 94 2.16 -7.31 -7.34
CA PHE A 94 3.08 -6.54 -8.19
C PHE A 94 3.44 -7.23 -9.51
N CYS A 95 3.47 -8.57 -9.52
CA CYS A 95 3.76 -9.36 -10.72
C CYS A 95 2.71 -10.44 -11.01
N GLU A 96 1.59 -10.42 -10.26
CA GLU A 96 0.47 -11.36 -10.37
C GLU A 96 0.85 -12.84 -10.16
N ASN A 97 2.02 -13.11 -9.54
CA ASN A 97 2.48 -14.47 -9.26
C ASN A 97 1.59 -15.17 -8.21
N MET A 98 1.22 -16.43 -8.46
CA MET A 98 0.41 -17.28 -7.58
C MET A 98 1.15 -18.54 -7.09
N ASP A 99 2.44 -18.67 -7.39
CA ASP A 99 3.22 -19.84 -7.00
C ASP A 99 3.65 -19.80 -5.54
N GLN A 100 3.02 -20.64 -4.71
CA GLN A 100 3.27 -20.76 -3.27
C GLN A 100 4.74 -21.02 -2.93
N LYS A 101 5.52 -21.68 -3.78
CA LYS A 101 6.95 -21.95 -3.50
C LYS A 101 7.82 -20.71 -3.58
N SER A 102 7.33 -19.66 -4.23
CA SER A 102 8.03 -18.38 -4.45
C SER A 102 7.38 -17.21 -3.69
N LEU A 103 6.41 -17.52 -2.83
CA LEU A 103 5.69 -16.58 -1.98
C LEU A 103 5.83 -17.04 -0.53
N HIS A 104 6.52 -16.24 0.27
CA HIS A 104 6.73 -16.53 1.67
C HIS A 104 6.50 -15.25 2.50
N TYR A 105 6.53 -15.37 3.81
CA TYR A 105 6.47 -14.22 4.69
C TYR A 105 7.40 -14.42 5.88
N PHE A 106 7.82 -13.32 6.47
CA PHE A 106 8.50 -13.30 7.76
C PHE A 106 7.78 -12.33 8.71
N TYR A 107 7.99 -12.52 10.00
CA TYR A 107 7.44 -11.68 11.07
C TYR A 107 8.37 -11.73 12.29
N SER A 108 8.24 -10.76 13.19
CA SER A 108 8.89 -10.78 14.50
C SER A 108 7.99 -11.49 15.51
N GLU A 109 8.54 -12.36 16.35
CA GLU A 109 7.75 -13.01 17.42
C GLU A 109 7.19 -12.00 18.44
N GLU A 110 7.87 -10.87 18.61
CA GLU A 110 7.44 -9.77 19.49
C GLU A 110 6.29 -8.96 18.89
N GLU A 111 6.15 -8.96 17.56
CA GLU A 111 5.14 -8.21 16.79
C GLU A 111 4.42 -9.13 15.81
N ASP A 112 3.83 -10.20 16.35
CA ASP A 112 3.20 -11.28 15.58
C ASP A 112 1.93 -10.85 14.81
N ASN A 113 1.47 -9.63 15.03
CA ASN A 113 0.38 -8.93 14.37
C ASN A 113 0.79 -8.25 13.05
N TYR A 114 2.09 -8.14 12.77
CA TYR A 114 2.62 -7.68 11.49
C TYR A 114 3.43 -8.77 10.81
N ARG A 115 3.40 -8.77 9.48
CA ARG A 115 4.25 -9.65 8.67
C ARG A 115 4.61 -8.98 7.36
N VAL A 116 5.72 -9.41 6.78
CA VAL A 116 6.17 -8.96 5.47
C VAL A 116 5.95 -10.09 4.49
N ASN A 117 5.02 -9.93 3.55
CA ASN A 117 4.83 -10.90 2.46
C ASN A 117 5.82 -10.60 1.35
N VAL A 118 6.58 -11.61 0.92
CA VAL A 118 7.69 -11.50 -0.02
C VAL A 118 7.41 -12.32 -1.26
N CYS A 119 7.79 -11.80 -2.42
CA CYS A 119 7.79 -12.54 -3.67
C CYS A 119 9.21 -12.69 -4.23
N ASP A 120 9.67 -13.92 -4.35
CA ASP A 120 11.00 -14.23 -4.88
C ASP A 120 11.16 -13.90 -6.36
N LYS A 121 10.07 -13.91 -7.13
CA LYS A 121 10.11 -13.65 -8.58
C LYS A 121 10.37 -12.19 -8.93
N CYS A 122 9.74 -11.27 -8.20
CA CYS A 122 9.89 -9.83 -8.46
C CYS A 122 10.72 -9.11 -7.39
N LYS A 123 11.16 -9.82 -6.34
CA LYS A 123 11.91 -9.29 -5.20
C LYS A 123 11.23 -8.11 -4.50
N LYS A 124 9.90 -8.04 -4.61
CA LYS A 124 9.08 -7.05 -3.91
C LYS A 124 8.44 -7.64 -2.66
N TYR A 125 8.20 -6.77 -1.69
CA TYR A 125 7.46 -7.11 -0.48
C TYR A 125 6.22 -6.22 -0.28
N LEU A 126 5.32 -6.71 0.55
CA LEU A 126 4.15 -5.97 1.03
C LEU A 126 3.92 -6.26 2.51
N LYS A 127 4.00 -5.20 3.33
CA LYS A 127 3.65 -5.26 4.75
C LYS A 127 2.18 -5.62 4.90
N THR A 128 1.90 -6.47 5.88
CA THR A 128 0.57 -7.01 6.11
C THR A 128 0.22 -6.95 7.57
N VAL A 129 -0.96 -6.43 7.85
CA VAL A 129 -1.52 -6.32 9.20
C VAL A 129 -2.48 -7.49 9.41
N ASP A 130 -2.24 -8.28 10.45
CA ASP A 130 -3.13 -9.36 10.85
C ASP A 130 -4.07 -8.88 11.95
N THR A 131 -5.29 -8.49 11.57
CA THR A 131 -6.24 -7.90 12.51
C THR A 131 -6.74 -8.88 13.57
N ARG A 132 -6.54 -10.18 13.34
CA ARG A 132 -6.94 -11.26 14.26
C ARG A 132 -6.05 -11.31 15.50
N ARG A 133 -4.84 -10.75 15.38
CA ARG A 133 -3.84 -10.63 16.45
C ARG A 133 -3.79 -9.22 17.05
N MET A 134 -4.55 -8.28 16.48
CA MET A 134 -4.62 -6.91 16.98
C MET A 134 -5.56 -6.79 18.17
N LYS A 135 -5.10 -6.09 19.21
CA LYS A 135 -5.90 -5.76 20.41
C LYS A 135 -6.54 -4.36 20.35
N ARG A 136 -6.30 -3.63 19.26
CA ARG A 136 -6.77 -2.26 19.04
C ARG A 136 -7.30 -2.10 17.62
N PRO A 137 -8.10 -1.06 17.34
CA PRO A 137 -8.44 -0.69 15.98
C PRO A 137 -7.18 -0.45 15.13
N VAL A 138 -7.28 -0.87 13.87
CA VAL A 138 -6.22 -0.74 12.87
C VAL A 138 -6.42 0.57 12.12
N TYR A 139 -5.38 1.42 12.14
CA TYR A 139 -5.38 2.68 11.39
C TYR A 139 -4.30 2.58 10.33
N PRO A 140 -4.64 2.36 9.05
CA PRO A 140 -3.65 1.94 8.07
C PRO A 140 -2.45 2.86 7.90
N PHE A 141 -2.66 4.18 7.99
CA PHE A 141 -1.56 5.14 7.93
C PHE A 141 -0.61 5.00 9.13
N VAL A 142 -1.16 4.82 10.33
CA VAL A 142 -0.37 4.59 11.54
C VAL A 142 0.41 3.29 11.42
N GLU A 143 -0.22 2.22 10.93
CA GLU A 143 0.47 0.93 10.76
C GLU A 143 1.62 1.03 9.77
N GLN A 144 1.47 1.80 8.68
CA GLN A 144 2.56 2.01 7.71
C GLN A 144 3.77 2.66 8.37
N VAL A 145 3.56 3.69 9.18
CA VAL A 145 4.65 4.44 9.84
C VAL A 145 5.24 3.64 10.99
N SER A 146 4.42 2.98 11.81
CA SER A 146 4.92 2.22 12.99
C SER A 146 5.73 0.99 12.60
N THR A 147 5.53 0.47 11.39
CA THR A 147 6.23 -0.72 10.88
C THR A 147 7.41 -0.39 9.98
N LEU A 148 7.94 0.84 10.02
CA LEU A 148 9.09 1.26 9.19
C LEU A 148 10.32 0.35 9.36
N HIS A 149 10.53 -0.17 10.57
CA HIS A 149 11.61 -1.09 10.87
C HIS A 149 11.53 -2.40 10.04
N LEU A 150 10.32 -2.84 9.66
CA LEU A 150 10.13 -4.00 8.78
C LEU A 150 10.55 -3.69 7.34
N ASP A 151 10.35 -2.45 6.87
CA ASP A 151 10.82 -2.01 5.56
C ASP A 151 12.36 -2.05 5.51
N MET A 152 13.02 -1.60 6.58
CA MET A 152 14.48 -1.63 6.70
C MET A 152 15.02 -3.06 6.65
N LEU A 153 14.43 -3.98 7.44
CA LEU A 153 14.82 -5.40 7.43
C LEU A 153 14.62 -6.06 6.05
N ALA A 154 13.54 -5.71 5.35
CA ALA A 154 13.30 -6.21 4.00
C ALA A 154 14.34 -5.68 2.99
N GLN A 155 14.70 -4.40 3.09
CA GLN A 155 15.72 -3.78 2.24
C GLN A 155 17.12 -4.39 2.46
N GLU A 156 17.49 -4.69 3.71
CA GLU A 156 18.74 -5.39 4.03
C GLU A 156 18.83 -6.78 3.37
N GLN A 157 17.68 -7.42 3.13
CA GLN A 157 17.57 -8.69 2.41
C GLN A 157 17.52 -8.52 0.88
N GLY A 158 17.70 -7.30 0.36
CA GLY A 158 17.67 -6.98 -1.07
C GLY A 158 16.26 -6.96 -1.67
N LEU A 159 15.23 -6.73 -0.84
CA LEU A 159 13.85 -6.60 -1.29
C LEU A 159 13.44 -5.13 -1.48
N GLU A 160 12.55 -4.90 -2.43
CA GLU A 160 12.01 -3.57 -2.74
C GLU A 160 10.56 -3.44 -2.29
N SER A 161 10.18 -2.27 -1.78
CA SER A 161 8.77 -1.98 -1.54
C SER A 161 8.04 -1.86 -2.88
N GLY A 162 6.82 -2.38 -2.94
CA GLY A 162 5.97 -2.21 -4.11
C GLY A 162 5.53 -0.78 -4.40
N ILE A 163 5.69 0.12 -3.42
CA ILE A 163 5.49 1.56 -3.56
C ILE A 163 6.73 2.33 -3.10
N PRO A 164 7.04 3.49 -3.70
CA PRO A 164 8.10 4.35 -3.21
C PRO A 164 7.89 4.71 -1.73
N LEU A 165 8.89 4.48 -0.88
CA LEU A 165 8.78 4.70 0.57
C LEU A 165 8.49 6.16 0.95
N TRP A 166 8.86 7.14 0.11
CA TRP A 166 8.54 8.55 0.34
C TRP A 166 7.05 8.88 0.18
N LEU A 167 6.24 7.99 -0.42
CA LEU A 167 4.77 8.10 -0.41
C LEU A 167 4.15 7.56 0.88
N GLN A 168 4.94 6.93 1.76
CA GLN A 168 4.51 6.41 3.06
C GLN A 168 4.84 7.35 4.22
N MET A 169 5.50 8.49 3.96
CA MET A 169 5.86 9.53 4.92
C MET A 169 4.93 10.74 4.84
#